data_AF-N9RSR6-F1
#
_entry.id   AF-N9RSR6-F1
#
_cell.length_a   1.000
_cell.length_b   1.000
_cell.length_c   1.000
_cell.angle_alpha   90.00
_cell.angle_beta   90.00
_cell.angle_gamma   90.00
#
_symmetry.space_group_name_H-M   'P 1'
#
loop_
_entity.id
_entity.type
_entity.pdbx_description
1 polymer ?
#
loop_
_entity_poly.entity_id
_entity_poly.type
_entity_poly.pdbx_seq_one_letter_code
_entity_poly.pdbx_strand_id
1 'polypeptide(L)'
;MNGKFLNNKTISLVLIVCLLLLLALIYWIFKPDAQNTQHPLNQQTQSQIMGNTSEASQQNNQKGKMPVLAASLQGTEIDCPIQVDSNGKLILTVGIRSCFDYFFSSLGEKTETELVADIRQYLTATLPDTASSYAIYLLDQYVAYTHALKNIKPSGNFKTGDIDGFQKVIDQMYKVQQQFFNAAEINALFGNERNLNQFNIDQMRIHANKTLTAQQKAAELAKLIDQLPSTLADGVRVSMQFAELQQLTQEVREKGGSAQELRNMRESLLGPEAADRLEKVDQEEAGWQTQVNGYLAARDQILKSDASNESKQQSINQLRNQSFGSKEDLLRAQSYEMIYDRK
;
A
#
# COMPACT_ATOMS: atom_id res chain seq x y z
N MET A 1 -17.17 41.51 -37.27
CA MET A 1 -16.64 41.69 -35.91
C MET A 1 -15.35 40.88 -35.81
N ASN A 2 -14.22 41.56 -35.61
CA ASN A 2 -12.87 40.97 -35.65
C ASN A 2 -12.58 40.15 -34.40
N GLY A 3 -12.56 38.83 -34.51
CA GLY A 3 -12.00 37.92 -33.51
C GLY A 3 -10.52 37.67 -33.80
N LYS A 4 -9.63 38.26 -33.00
CA LYS A 4 -8.19 37.97 -33.03
C LYS A 4 -7.97 36.54 -32.54
N PHE A 5 -7.51 35.65 -33.43
CA PHE A 5 -6.96 34.35 -33.05
C PHE A 5 -5.70 34.57 -32.21
N LEU A 6 -5.75 34.18 -30.93
CA LEU A 6 -4.57 34.13 -30.06
C LEU A 6 -3.66 33.01 -30.58
N ASN A 7 -2.41 33.39 -30.88
CA ASN A 7 -1.40 32.49 -31.42
C ASN A 7 -1.02 31.42 -30.37
N ASN A 8 -0.84 30.16 -30.75
CA ASN A 8 -0.47 29.08 -29.81
C ASN A 8 0.78 29.42 -28.97
N LYS A 9 1.68 30.26 -29.49
CA LYS A 9 2.85 30.76 -28.74
C LYS A 9 2.47 31.67 -27.57
N THR A 10 1.42 32.49 -27.66
CA THR A 10 0.96 33.33 -26.54
C THR A 10 0.25 32.51 -25.48
N ILE A 11 -0.43 31.43 -25.86
CA ILE A 11 -1.09 30.50 -24.92
C ILE A 11 -0.03 29.70 -24.12
N SER A 12 1.01 29.18 -24.77
CA SER A 12 2.12 28.52 -24.07
C SER A 12 2.87 29.46 -23.12
N LEU A 13 3.04 30.74 -23.48
CA LEU A 13 3.75 31.70 -22.64
C LEU A 13 2.93 32.06 -21.38
N VAL A 14 1.60 32.16 -21.51
CA VAL A 14 0.70 32.35 -20.35
C VAL A 14 0.69 31.12 -19.44
N LEU A 15 0.67 29.90 -19.99
CA LEU A 15 0.75 28.66 -19.20
C LEU A 15 2.06 28.53 -18.42
N ILE A 16 3.20 28.91 -19.02
CA ILE A 16 4.50 28.90 -18.35
C ILE A 16 4.54 29.92 -17.19
N VAL A 17 3.98 31.11 -17.40
CA VAL A 17 3.89 32.13 -16.35
C VAL A 17 2.98 31.69 -15.21
N CYS A 18 1.83 31.06 -15.50
CA CYS A 18 0.96 30.49 -14.47
C CYS A 18 1.62 29.35 -13.70
N LEU A 19 2.40 28.49 -14.37
CA LEU A 19 3.16 27.41 -13.72
C LEU A 19 4.23 27.98 -12.78
N LEU A 20 4.97 29.01 -13.21
CA LEU A 20 5.99 29.66 -12.38
C LEU A 20 5.39 30.37 -11.17
N LEU A 21 4.21 30.98 -11.31
CA LEU A 21 3.48 31.58 -10.18
C LEU A 21 2.96 30.53 -9.20
N LEU A 22 2.49 29.37 -9.68
CA LEU A 22 2.10 28.24 -8.82
C LEU A 22 3.30 27.67 -8.06
N LEU A 23 4.45 27.51 -8.71
CA LEU A 23 5.68 27.04 -8.06
C LEU A 23 6.19 28.05 -7.01
N ALA A 24 6.12 29.35 -7.30
CA ALA A 24 6.45 30.40 -6.33
C ALA A 24 5.49 30.41 -5.13
N LEU A 25 4.20 30.16 -5.35
CA LEU A 25 3.19 30.06 -4.29
C LEU A 25 3.42 28.83 -3.40
N ILE A 26 3.75 27.67 -4.01
CA ILE A 26 4.11 26.45 -3.29
C ILE A 26 5.37 26.67 -2.46
N TYR A 27 6.40 27.31 -3.02
CA TYR A 27 7.61 27.65 -2.26
C TYR A 27 7.33 28.60 -1.09
N TRP A 28 6.38 29.53 -1.23
CA TRP A 28 6.01 30.45 -0.15
C TRP A 28 5.21 29.76 0.96
N ILE A 29 4.33 28.81 0.61
CA ILE A 29 3.52 28.03 1.56
C ILE A 29 4.38 27.01 2.34
N PHE A 30 5.42 26.46 1.71
CA PHE A 30 6.28 25.43 2.29
C PHE A 30 7.65 25.94 2.75
N LYS A 31 7.84 27.25 2.96
CA LYS A 31 9.07 27.76 3.56
C LYS A 31 9.21 27.23 5.00
N PRO A 32 10.21 26.39 5.32
CA PRO A 32 10.49 26.04 6.71
C PRO A 32 11.05 27.28 7.42
N ASP A 33 10.52 27.58 8.60
CA ASP A 33 11.04 28.63 9.46
C ASP A 33 12.49 28.29 9.85
N ALA A 34 13.43 29.05 9.30
CA ALA A 34 14.81 29.03 9.77
C ALA A 34 14.83 29.64 11.19
N GLN A 35 14.86 28.78 12.21
CA GLN A 35 15.19 29.21 13.57
C GLN A 35 16.63 29.74 13.58
N ASN A 36 16.73 31.07 13.49
CA ASN A 36 17.91 31.82 13.88
C ASN A 36 18.18 31.57 15.36
N THR A 37 19.12 30.66 15.65
CA THR A 37 19.74 30.62 16.97
C THR A 37 21.08 31.32 16.86
N GLN A 38 21.06 32.63 17.13
CA GLN A 38 22.28 33.38 17.43
C GLN A 38 22.81 32.90 18.78
N HIS A 39 24.00 32.29 18.81
CA HIS A 39 24.82 32.20 20.01
C HIS A 39 25.92 33.27 19.92
N PRO A 40 26.12 34.09 20.97
CA PRO A 40 27.07 35.17 20.94
C PRO A 40 28.52 34.67 20.96
N LEU A 41 29.33 35.38 20.20
CA LEU A 41 30.78 35.34 20.16
C LEU A 41 31.35 35.55 21.57
N ASN A 42 32.16 34.61 22.07
CA ASN A 42 33.12 34.92 23.12
C ASN A 42 34.53 34.63 22.61
N GLN A 43 35.26 35.71 22.35
CA GLN A 43 36.69 35.72 22.06
C GLN A 43 37.45 35.75 23.38
N GLN A 44 38.36 34.78 23.56
CA GLN A 44 39.61 34.78 24.36
C GLN A 44 40.03 33.29 24.41
N THR A 45 41.22 32.86 23.97
CA THR A 45 42.55 33.42 24.22
C THR A 45 43.54 32.95 23.14
N GLN A 46 44.53 33.82 22.95
CA GLN A 46 45.68 33.79 22.04
C GLN A 46 46.74 32.72 22.37
N SER A 47 47.47 32.36 21.30
CA SER A 47 48.94 32.17 21.24
C SER A 47 49.52 30.76 21.11
N GLN A 48 50.40 30.70 20.10
CA GLN A 48 51.21 29.62 19.56
C GLN A 48 52.31 29.16 20.52
N ILE A 49 52.66 27.87 20.52
CA ILE A 49 54.05 27.39 20.60
C ILE A 49 54.20 26.15 19.70
N MET A 50 55.25 26.18 18.88
CA MET A 50 55.71 25.15 17.95
C MET A 50 56.60 24.14 18.68
N GLY A 51 56.46 22.83 18.42
CA GLY A 51 57.34 21.79 18.97
C GLY A 51 57.01 20.39 18.44
N ASN A 52 58.00 19.77 17.79
CA ASN A 52 57.93 18.53 17.03
C ASN A 52 57.59 17.26 17.84
N THR A 53 57.14 16.26 17.07
CA THR A 53 57.25 14.80 17.28
C THR A 53 56.54 14.20 18.50
N SER A 54 55.46 13.47 18.23
CA SER A 54 55.46 12.01 18.40
C SER A 54 54.23 11.39 17.74
N GLU A 55 54.50 10.37 16.93
CA GLU A 55 53.55 9.39 16.41
C GLU A 55 52.82 8.71 17.58
N ALA A 56 51.58 9.11 17.87
CA ALA A 56 50.64 8.32 18.68
C ALA A 56 49.25 8.96 18.65
N SER A 57 48.61 9.00 17.48
CA SER A 57 47.18 9.36 17.42
C SER A 57 46.55 8.89 16.10
N GLN A 58 46.50 7.56 15.93
CA GLN A 58 45.48 6.91 15.11
C GLN A 58 44.65 5.99 16.00
N GLN A 59 43.97 6.57 17.00
CA GLN A 59 42.99 5.81 17.77
C GLN A 59 41.98 6.71 18.47
N ASN A 60 41.39 7.69 17.76
CA ASN A 60 40.06 8.19 18.13
C ASN A 60 39.51 9.13 17.06
N ASN A 61 38.70 8.60 16.14
CA ASN A 61 37.62 9.27 15.38
C ASN A 61 37.19 8.40 14.19
N GLN A 62 36.75 7.17 14.46
CA GLN A 62 35.95 6.39 13.52
C GLN A 62 34.49 6.43 14.04
N LYS A 63 33.87 7.61 13.99
CA LYS A 63 32.41 7.65 13.94
C LYS A 63 32.07 7.16 12.52
N GLY A 64 31.51 5.95 12.45
CA GLY A 64 31.58 5.08 11.28
C GLY A 64 31.15 5.71 9.96
N LYS A 65 31.94 5.49 8.91
CA LYS A 65 31.55 5.79 7.53
C LYS A 65 30.25 5.05 7.20
N MET A 66 29.28 5.68 6.54
CA MET A 66 28.08 4.98 6.05
C MET A 66 28.43 3.98 4.94
N PRO A 67 27.70 2.86 4.80
CA PRO A 67 27.90 1.94 3.68
C PRO A 67 27.56 2.61 2.35
N VAL A 68 28.18 2.15 1.28
CA VAL A 68 27.81 2.56 -0.08
C VAL A 68 26.62 1.71 -0.49
N LEU A 69 25.47 2.29 -0.83
CA LEU A 69 24.29 1.51 -1.23
C LEU A 69 24.48 0.86 -2.61
N ALA A 70 23.75 -0.23 -2.86
CA ALA A 70 23.61 -0.81 -4.20
C ALA A 70 22.95 0.19 -5.17
N ALA A 71 23.09 -0.03 -6.48
CA ALA A 71 22.60 0.91 -7.48
C ALA A 71 21.08 1.05 -7.45
N SER A 72 20.35 -0.05 -7.25
CA SER A 72 18.88 -0.03 -7.11
C SER A 72 18.37 0.70 -5.88
N LEU A 73 19.21 0.86 -4.84
CA LEU A 73 18.89 1.58 -3.61
C LEU A 73 19.37 3.04 -3.64
N GLN A 74 19.86 3.54 -4.78
CA GLN A 74 20.24 4.94 -4.89
C GLN A 74 18.99 5.83 -4.95
N GLY A 75 18.95 6.84 -4.09
CA GLY A 75 17.83 7.79 -4.02
C GLY A 75 16.68 7.34 -3.12
N THR A 76 16.78 6.18 -2.47
CA THR A 76 15.88 5.77 -1.39
C THR A 76 16.40 6.23 -0.03
N GLU A 77 15.50 6.43 0.92
CA GLU A 77 15.86 6.54 2.34
C GLU A 77 16.12 5.13 2.88
N ILE A 78 17.14 4.99 3.74
CA ILE A 78 17.45 3.70 4.35
C ILE A 78 16.34 3.33 5.34
N ASP A 79 15.58 2.28 5.03
CA ASP A 79 14.47 1.78 5.87
C ASP A 79 14.99 0.97 7.06
N CYS A 80 15.55 1.66 8.05
CA CYS A 80 16.03 1.08 9.30
C CYS A 80 15.41 1.77 10.52
N PRO A 81 14.10 1.59 10.80
CA PRO A 81 13.41 2.24 11.92
C PRO A 81 13.73 1.51 13.25
N ILE A 82 15.02 1.35 13.54
CA ILE A 82 15.53 0.72 14.75
C ILE A 82 15.44 1.72 15.91
N GLN A 83 14.89 1.26 17.03
CA GLN A 83 14.67 2.09 18.21
C GLN A 83 15.56 1.63 19.36
N VAL A 84 15.99 2.59 20.18
CA VAL A 84 16.74 2.35 21.42
C VAL A 84 16.03 3.00 22.61
N ASP A 85 16.13 2.37 23.77
CA ASP A 85 15.56 2.91 25.00
C ASP A 85 16.43 4.04 25.59
N SER A 86 15.97 4.63 26.70
CA SER A 86 16.71 5.70 27.40
C SER A 86 18.08 5.27 27.94
N ASN A 87 18.34 3.96 28.03
CA ASN A 87 19.62 3.39 28.47
C ASN A 87 20.51 3.00 27.29
N GLY A 88 20.10 3.30 26.06
CA GLY A 88 20.82 2.95 24.83
C GLY A 88 20.70 1.47 24.45
N LYS A 89 19.77 0.71 25.06
CA LYS A 89 19.51 -0.70 24.70
C LYS A 89 18.56 -0.78 23.52
N LEU A 90 18.75 -1.79 22.68
CA LEU A 90 17.89 -2.05 21.53
C LEU A 90 16.45 -2.39 21.98
N ILE A 91 15.45 -1.72 21.40
CA ILE A 91 14.04 -2.08 21.56
C ILE A 91 13.68 -3.06 20.45
N LEU A 92 13.22 -4.25 20.84
CA LEU A 92 12.81 -5.29 19.91
C LEU A 92 11.52 -4.90 19.18
N THR A 93 11.65 -4.56 17.91
CA THR A 93 10.54 -4.24 17.00
C THR A 93 10.79 -4.83 15.61
N VAL A 94 9.76 -4.84 14.76
CA VAL A 94 9.87 -5.30 13.36
C VAL A 94 10.88 -4.47 12.55
N GLY A 95 11.16 -3.22 12.96
CA GLY A 95 12.10 -2.32 12.29
C GLY A 95 13.52 -2.86 12.21
N ILE A 96 13.92 -3.77 13.11
CA ILE A 96 15.20 -4.49 13.03
C ILE A 96 15.24 -5.34 11.76
N ARG A 97 14.18 -6.12 11.51
CA ARG A 97 14.08 -6.95 10.31
C ARG A 97 13.89 -6.10 9.06
N SER A 98 13.08 -5.05 9.09
CA SER A 98 12.94 -4.11 7.97
C SER A 98 14.30 -3.57 7.52
N CYS A 99 15.17 -3.23 8.48
CA CYS A 99 16.53 -2.82 8.19
C CYS A 99 17.31 -3.89 7.42
N PHE A 100 17.26 -5.14 7.87
CA PHE A 100 17.96 -6.24 7.17
C PHE A 100 17.39 -6.45 5.77
N ASP A 101 16.07 -6.52 5.66
CA ASP A 101 15.35 -6.78 4.41
C ASP A 101 15.57 -5.67 3.37
N TYR A 102 15.74 -4.41 3.81
CA TYR A 102 16.12 -3.29 2.94
C TYR A 102 17.46 -3.51 2.23
N PHE A 103 18.50 -3.93 2.96
CA PHE A 103 19.79 -4.20 2.31
C PHE A 103 19.71 -5.48 1.47
N PHE A 104 19.07 -6.54 1.98
CA PHE A 104 18.90 -7.81 1.26
C PHE A 104 18.02 -7.71 0.02
N SER A 105 17.23 -6.65 -0.16
CA SER A 105 16.47 -6.43 -1.40
C SER A 105 17.36 -6.21 -2.63
N SER A 106 18.65 -5.90 -2.41
CA SER A 106 19.67 -5.75 -3.47
C SER A 106 20.57 -6.99 -3.64
N LEU A 107 20.18 -8.13 -3.05
CA LEU A 107 20.88 -9.40 -3.22
C LEU A 107 20.90 -9.80 -4.71
N GLY A 108 22.11 -10.00 -5.25
CA GLY A 108 22.35 -10.24 -6.67
C GLY A 108 23.05 -9.08 -7.39
N GLU A 109 22.87 -7.84 -6.93
CA GLU A 109 23.74 -6.71 -7.28
C GLU A 109 24.98 -6.67 -6.40
N LYS A 110 24.79 -7.03 -5.13
CA LYS A 110 25.84 -7.30 -4.15
C LYS A 110 25.75 -8.74 -3.67
N THR A 111 26.90 -9.27 -3.25
CA THR A 111 26.96 -10.58 -2.60
C THR A 111 26.38 -10.51 -1.19
N GLU A 112 25.91 -11.64 -0.66
CA GLU A 112 25.42 -11.73 0.72
C GLU A 112 26.48 -11.23 1.72
N THR A 113 27.74 -11.58 1.51
CA THR A 113 28.87 -11.14 2.36
C THR A 113 29.02 -9.61 2.36
N GLU A 114 28.92 -8.96 1.19
CA GLU A 114 28.98 -7.49 1.10
C GLU A 114 27.80 -6.84 1.79
N LEU A 115 26.59 -7.38 1.61
CA LEU A 115 25.38 -6.85 2.25
C LEU A 115 25.42 -6.99 3.77
N VAL A 116 25.87 -8.14 4.28
CA VAL A 116 26.08 -8.32 5.73
C VAL A 116 27.11 -7.33 6.27
N ALA A 117 28.19 -7.06 5.52
CA ALA A 117 29.18 -6.07 5.90
C ALA A 117 28.59 -4.65 5.92
N ASP A 118 27.79 -4.28 4.91
CA ASP A 118 27.12 -2.98 4.83
C ASP A 118 26.15 -2.77 6.00
N ILE A 119 25.35 -3.79 6.34
CA ILE A 119 24.42 -3.73 7.49
C ILE A 119 25.22 -3.54 8.79
N ARG A 120 26.28 -4.33 9.03
CA ARG A 120 27.12 -4.18 10.23
C ARG A 120 27.75 -2.78 10.32
N GLN A 121 28.22 -2.25 9.19
CA GLN A 121 28.75 -0.90 9.12
C GLN A 121 27.69 0.15 9.46
N TYR A 122 26.48 0.03 8.90
CA TYR A 122 25.36 0.91 9.19
C TYR A 122 24.95 0.88 10.67
N LEU A 123 24.76 -0.31 11.25
CA LEU A 123 24.37 -0.48 12.65
C LEU A 123 25.41 0.13 13.60
N THR A 124 26.70 -0.08 13.32
CA THR A 124 27.80 0.50 14.11
C THR A 124 27.88 2.01 13.98
N ALA A 125 27.56 2.57 12.80
CA ALA A 125 27.59 4.02 12.59
C ALA A 125 26.40 4.74 13.23
N THR A 126 25.26 4.07 13.38
CA THR A 126 23.97 4.72 13.72
C THR A 126 23.45 4.40 15.12
N LEU A 127 23.88 3.29 15.74
CA LEU A 127 23.39 2.85 17.04
C LEU A 127 24.46 2.95 18.13
N PRO A 128 24.07 3.15 19.41
CA PRO A 128 24.96 2.96 20.55
C PRO A 128 25.57 1.54 20.58
N ASP A 129 26.79 1.39 21.11
CA ASP A 129 27.55 0.13 21.08
C ASP A 129 26.75 -1.09 21.59
N THR A 130 25.99 -0.93 22.66
CA THR A 130 25.19 -2.03 23.24
C THR A 130 24.04 -2.45 22.31
N ALA A 131 23.34 -1.50 21.70
CA ALA A 131 22.29 -1.76 20.73
C ALA A 131 22.85 -2.31 19.41
N SER A 132 23.95 -1.74 18.91
CA SER A 132 24.64 -2.21 17.69
C SER A 132 25.09 -3.67 17.85
N SER A 133 25.75 -4.00 18.96
CA SER A 133 26.24 -5.36 19.22
C SER A 133 25.11 -6.39 19.21
N TYR A 134 23.96 -6.06 19.82
CA TYR A 134 22.82 -6.96 19.83
C TYR A 134 22.10 -7.02 18.48
N ALA A 135 21.99 -5.89 17.75
CA ALA A 135 21.43 -5.89 16.40
C ALA A 135 22.28 -6.71 15.42
N ILE A 136 23.62 -6.65 15.54
CA ILE A 136 24.54 -7.48 14.75
C ILE A 136 24.39 -8.96 15.10
N TYR A 137 24.22 -9.31 16.38
CA TYR A 137 23.89 -10.68 16.77
C TYR A 137 22.58 -11.16 16.10
N LEU A 138 21.53 -10.34 16.10
CA LEU A 138 20.26 -10.67 15.45
C LEU A 138 20.40 -10.79 13.92
N LEU A 139 21.26 -10.00 13.29
CA LEU A 139 21.60 -10.14 11.86
C LEU A 139 22.21 -11.52 11.58
N ASP A 140 23.16 -11.96 12.41
CA ASP A 140 23.80 -13.26 12.24
C ASP A 140 22.79 -14.41 12.39
N GLN A 141 21.89 -14.32 13.38
CA GLN A 141 20.78 -15.27 13.53
C GLN A 141 19.83 -15.22 12.34
N TYR A 142 19.54 -14.03 11.79
CA TYR A 142 18.67 -13.86 10.64
C TYR A 142 19.23 -14.50 9.37
N VAL A 143 20.51 -14.29 9.08
CA VAL A 143 21.17 -14.93 7.93
C VAL A 143 21.13 -16.45 8.09
N ALA A 144 21.50 -16.98 9.26
CA ALA A 144 21.46 -18.42 9.53
C ALA A 144 20.04 -19.00 9.40
N TYR A 145 19.03 -18.29 9.90
CA TYR A 145 17.61 -18.62 9.73
C TYR A 145 17.20 -18.68 8.26
N THR A 146 17.53 -17.68 7.45
CA THR A 146 17.16 -17.67 6.02
C THR A 146 17.83 -18.80 5.23
N HIS A 147 19.05 -19.20 5.62
CA HIS A 147 19.71 -20.38 5.05
C HIS A 147 19.00 -21.67 5.47
N ALA A 148 18.60 -21.79 6.73
CA ALA A 148 17.84 -22.95 7.22
C ALA A 148 16.47 -23.10 6.55
N LEU A 149 15.80 -21.97 6.23
CA LEU A 149 14.53 -21.97 5.50
C LEU A 149 14.63 -22.67 4.14
N LYS A 150 15.78 -22.61 3.45
CA LYS A 150 15.99 -23.26 2.14
C LYS A 150 15.87 -24.79 2.23
N ASN A 151 15.99 -25.36 3.43
CA ASN A 151 15.86 -26.79 3.67
C ASN A 151 14.44 -27.23 4.00
N ILE A 152 13.49 -26.29 4.18
CA ILE A 152 12.08 -26.62 4.36
C ILE A 152 11.54 -27.17 3.04
N LYS A 153 11.03 -28.40 3.08
CA LYS A 153 10.34 -29.03 1.94
C LYS A 153 8.85 -29.07 2.24
N PRO A 154 7.99 -28.62 1.31
CA PRO A 154 6.55 -28.82 1.43
C PRO A 154 6.26 -30.30 1.64
N SER A 155 5.39 -30.61 2.61
CA SER A 155 4.98 -31.99 2.87
C SER A 155 3.98 -32.44 1.80
N GLY A 156 4.47 -33.03 0.72
CA GLY A 156 3.65 -33.64 -0.34
C GLY A 156 3.24 -32.68 -1.48
N ASN A 157 2.27 -33.13 -2.28
CA ASN A 157 1.80 -32.40 -3.46
C ASN A 157 0.87 -31.25 -3.05
N PHE A 158 1.44 -30.05 -2.95
CA PHE A 158 0.71 -28.82 -2.69
C PHE A 158 -0.31 -28.55 -3.82
N LYS A 159 -1.57 -28.26 -3.48
CA LYS A 159 -2.63 -27.93 -4.45
C LYS A 159 -3.20 -26.55 -4.16
N THR A 160 -3.70 -25.89 -5.21
CA THR A 160 -4.46 -24.66 -5.06
C THR A 160 -5.65 -24.89 -4.12
N GLY A 161 -5.77 -24.06 -3.08
CA GLY A 161 -6.84 -24.18 -2.08
C GLY A 161 -6.56 -25.16 -0.93
N ASP A 162 -5.36 -25.72 -0.81
CA ASP A 162 -4.97 -26.56 0.33
C ASP A 162 -4.68 -25.73 1.59
N ILE A 163 -5.74 -25.30 2.27
CA ILE A 163 -5.69 -24.47 3.49
C ILE A 163 -4.82 -25.13 4.58
N ASP A 164 -4.96 -26.44 4.79
CA ASP A 164 -4.18 -27.16 5.79
C ASP A 164 -2.72 -27.31 5.37
N GLY A 165 -2.45 -27.41 4.07
CA GLY A 165 -1.11 -27.32 3.50
C GLY A 165 -0.44 -26.00 3.84
N PHE A 166 -1.13 -24.87 3.64
CA PHE A 166 -0.61 -23.55 4.03
C PHE A 166 -0.31 -23.47 5.53
N GLN A 167 -1.22 -23.92 6.38
CA GLN A 167 -1.01 -23.95 7.84
C GLN A 167 0.26 -24.72 8.21
N LYS A 168 0.47 -25.91 7.64
CA LYS A 168 1.66 -26.73 7.91
C LYS A 168 2.96 -26.04 7.51
N VAL A 169 2.98 -25.30 6.40
CA VAL A 169 4.17 -24.55 5.97
C VAL A 169 4.48 -23.43 6.97
N ILE A 170 3.49 -22.67 7.40
CA ILE A 170 3.67 -21.61 8.40
C ILE A 170 4.14 -22.19 9.75
N ASP A 171 3.57 -23.31 10.19
CA ASP A 171 4.00 -23.99 11.42
C ASP A 171 5.45 -24.49 11.32
N GLN A 172 5.88 -24.97 10.15
CA GLN A 172 7.26 -25.38 9.91
C GLN A 172 8.22 -24.20 9.94
N MET A 173 7.87 -23.09 9.29
CA MET A 173 8.66 -21.84 9.36
C MET A 173 8.83 -21.39 10.80
N TYR A 174 7.75 -21.44 11.61
CA TYR A 174 7.83 -21.08 13.03
C TYR A 174 8.77 -22.00 13.83
N LYS A 175 8.74 -23.32 13.58
CA LYS A 175 9.69 -24.25 14.23
C LYS A 175 11.13 -23.93 13.88
N VAL A 176 11.42 -23.50 12.65
CA VAL A 176 12.77 -23.06 12.27
C VAL A 176 13.12 -21.76 12.98
N GLN A 177 12.20 -20.79 13.10
CA GLN A 177 12.44 -19.56 13.86
C GLN A 177 12.85 -19.86 15.33
N GLN A 178 12.21 -20.85 15.97
CA GLN A 178 12.53 -21.26 17.34
C GLN A 178 13.95 -21.84 17.52
N GLN A 179 14.64 -22.20 16.44
CA GLN A 179 16.03 -22.67 16.51
C GLN A 179 17.05 -21.52 16.59
N PHE A 180 16.67 -20.32 16.13
CA PHE A 180 17.58 -19.18 15.99
C PHE A 180 17.23 -18.00 16.91
N PHE A 181 15.97 -17.92 17.35
CA PHE A 181 15.45 -16.77 18.07
C PHE A 181 14.70 -17.19 19.33
N ASN A 182 14.75 -16.37 20.37
CA ASN A 182 13.91 -16.52 21.54
C ASN A 182 12.49 -15.97 21.30
N ALA A 183 11.56 -16.22 22.22
CA ALA A 183 10.15 -15.84 22.05
C ALA A 183 9.93 -14.33 21.83
N ALA A 184 10.69 -13.47 22.50
CA ALA A 184 10.57 -12.02 22.38
C ALA A 184 11.10 -11.52 21.02
N GLU A 185 12.25 -12.05 20.58
CA GLU A 185 12.82 -11.78 19.26
C GLU A 185 11.88 -12.25 18.14
N ILE A 186 11.32 -13.45 18.28
CA ILE A 186 10.37 -13.98 17.30
C ILE A 186 9.14 -13.07 17.20
N ASN A 187 8.57 -12.66 18.33
CA ASN A 187 7.40 -11.79 18.34
C ASN A 187 7.72 -10.43 17.68
N ALA A 188 8.89 -9.86 17.95
CA ALA A 188 9.29 -8.59 17.38
C ALA A 188 9.56 -8.65 15.86
N LEU A 189 10.34 -9.64 15.40
CA LEU A 189 10.79 -9.71 14.00
C LEU A 189 9.74 -10.34 13.07
N PHE A 190 8.91 -11.26 13.58
CA PHE A 190 7.99 -12.08 12.78
C PHE A 190 6.54 -12.05 13.26
N GLY A 191 6.22 -11.37 14.36
CA GLY A 191 4.86 -11.37 14.93
C GLY A 191 3.81 -10.82 13.97
N ASN A 192 4.10 -9.69 13.32
CA ASN A 192 3.18 -9.11 12.33
C ASN A 192 2.93 -10.06 11.15
N GLU A 193 4.00 -10.65 10.59
CA GLU A 193 3.90 -11.63 9.51
C GLU A 193 3.08 -12.85 9.95
N ARG A 194 3.30 -13.36 11.17
CA ARG A 194 2.53 -14.50 11.70
C ARG A 194 1.06 -14.18 11.82
N ASN A 195 0.72 -13.02 12.38
CA ASN A 195 -0.67 -12.60 12.54
C ASN A 195 -1.35 -12.47 11.17
N LEU A 196 -0.67 -11.88 10.18
CA LEU A 196 -1.21 -11.73 8.83
C LEU A 196 -1.35 -13.08 8.10
N ASN A 197 -0.37 -13.98 8.23
CA ASN A 197 -0.45 -15.32 7.65
C ASN A 197 -1.60 -16.12 8.25
N GLN A 198 -1.76 -16.10 9.58
CA GLN A 198 -2.85 -16.79 10.26
C GLN A 198 -4.21 -16.21 9.85
N PHE A 199 -4.31 -14.87 9.83
CA PHE A 199 -5.48 -14.16 9.34
C PHE A 199 -5.89 -14.60 7.92
N ASN A 200 -4.94 -14.66 6.98
CA ASN A 200 -5.23 -15.07 5.60
C ASN A 200 -5.72 -16.51 5.52
N ILE A 201 -5.15 -17.42 6.32
CA ILE A 201 -5.60 -18.82 6.37
C ILE A 201 -7.03 -18.91 6.94
N ASP A 202 -7.33 -18.17 8.01
CA ASP A 202 -8.66 -18.15 8.61
C ASP A 202 -9.70 -17.52 7.68
N GLN A 203 -9.33 -16.46 6.95
CA GLN A 203 -10.16 -15.89 5.88
C GLN A 203 -10.47 -16.92 4.79
N MET A 204 -9.47 -17.71 4.35
CA MET A 204 -9.71 -18.80 3.40
C MET A 204 -10.69 -19.85 3.95
N ARG A 205 -10.62 -20.17 5.25
CA ARG A 205 -11.55 -21.10 5.90
C ARG A 205 -12.99 -20.56 5.89
N ILE A 206 -13.17 -19.28 6.21
CA ILE A 206 -14.48 -18.61 6.17
C ILE A 206 -15.07 -18.67 4.76
N HIS A 207 -14.25 -18.36 3.74
CA HIS A 207 -14.68 -18.40 2.34
C HIS A 207 -15.05 -19.81 1.86
N ALA A 208 -14.25 -20.81 2.24
CA ALA A 208 -14.48 -22.20 1.89
C ALA A 208 -15.67 -22.83 2.61
N ASN A 209 -16.14 -22.22 3.71
CA ASN A 209 -17.24 -22.76 4.51
C ASN A 209 -18.59 -22.57 3.80
N LYS A 210 -19.12 -23.67 3.26
CA LYS A 210 -20.41 -23.72 2.55
C LYS A 210 -21.64 -23.68 3.46
N THR A 211 -21.47 -23.86 4.77
CA THR A 211 -22.59 -23.80 5.73
C THR A 211 -22.93 -22.36 6.11
N LEU A 212 -22.06 -21.39 5.80
CA LEU A 212 -22.26 -19.99 6.12
C LEU A 212 -23.01 -19.28 5.00
N THR A 213 -23.95 -18.42 5.38
CA THR A 213 -24.53 -17.41 4.49
C THR A 213 -23.54 -16.28 4.24
N ALA A 214 -23.75 -15.49 3.18
CA ALA A 214 -22.92 -14.32 2.90
C ALA A 214 -22.89 -13.33 4.09
N GLN A 215 -24.02 -13.16 4.80
CA GLN A 215 -24.09 -12.35 6.00
C GLN A 215 -23.25 -12.94 7.15
N GLN A 216 -23.30 -14.26 7.36
CA GLN A 216 -22.51 -14.92 8.41
C GLN A 216 -21.00 -14.81 8.09
N LYS A 217 -20.62 -15.00 6.83
CA LYS A 217 -19.23 -14.78 6.39
C LYS A 217 -18.79 -13.33 6.64
N ALA A 218 -19.62 -12.35 6.28
CA ALA A 218 -19.34 -10.93 6.55
C ALA A 218 -19.08 -10.67 8.04
N ALA A 219 -19.91 -11.21 8.92
CA ALA A 219 -19.76 -11.06 10.37
C ALA A 219 -18.48 -11.74 10.90
N GLU A 220 -18.16 -12.95 10.42
CA GLU A 220 -16.94 -13.66 10.80
C GLU A 220 -15.69 -12.93 10.31
N LEU A 221 -15.71 -12.39 9.08
CA LEU A 221 -14.61 -11.60 8.53
C LEU A 221 -14.38 -10.30 9.31
N ALA A 222 -15.46 -9.57 9.64
CA ALA A 222 -15.36 -8.37 10.45
C ALA A 222 -14.71 -8.67 11.82
N LYS A 223 -15.17 -9.74 12.49
CA LYS A 223 -14.60 -10.20 13.76
C LYS A 223 -13.14 -10.62 13.61
N LEU A 224 -12.78 -11.29 12.51
CA LEU A 224 -11.41 -11.73 12.25
C LEU A 224 -10.47 -10.52 12.09
N ILE A 225 -10.92 -9.44 11.44
CA ILE A 225 -10.18 -8.18 11.33
C ILE A 225 -10.04 -7.54 12.72
N ASP A 226 -11.08 -7.53 13.55
CA ASP A 226 -11.05 -6.98 14.92
C ASP A 226 -10.08 -7.72 15.85
N GLN A 227 -9.72 -8.97 15.53
CA GLN A 227 -8.75 -9.76 16.30
C GLN A 227 -7.29 -9.46 15.95
N LEU A 228 -7.03 -8.75 14.85
CA LEU A 228 -5.68 -8.34 14.49
C LEU A 228 -5.14 -7.29 15.48
N PRO A 229 -3.80 -7.26 15.70
CA PRO A 229 -3.17 -6.16 16.40
C PRO A 229 -3.52 -4.82 15.74
N SER A 230 -3.64 -3.75 16.53
CA SER A 230 -4.00 -2.41 16.03
C SER A 230 -3.03 -1.89 14.97
N THR A 231 -1.77 -2.32 15.00
CA THR A 231 -0.76 -2.01 13.97
C THR A 231 -1.07 -2.59 12.59
N LEU A 232 -1.99 -3.56 12.49
CA LEU A 232 -2.38 -4.24 11.26
C LEU A 232 -3.85 -4.03 10.91
N ALA A 233 -4.73 -4.01 11.91
CA ALA A 233 -6.19 -4.04 11.73
C ALA A 233 -6.69 -2.95 10.77
N ASP A 234 -6.23 -1.70 10.92
CA ASP A 234 -6.68 -0.58 10.08
C ASP A 234 -6.26 -0.74 8.62
N GLY A 235 -5.00 -1.15 8.38
CA GLY A 235 -4.48 -1.39 7.04
C GLY A 235 -5.20 -2.54 6.34
N VAL A 236 -5.38 -3.65 7.06
CA VAL A 236 -6.12 -4.82 6.55
C VAL A 236 -7.57 -4.44 6.23
N ARG A 237 -8.25 -3.75 7.15
CA ARG A 237 -9.63 -3.29 6.96
C ARG A 237 -9.76 -2.49 5.66
N VAL A 238 -8.93 -1.47 5.45
CA VAL A 238 -9.00 -0.65 4.23
C VAL A 238 -8.70 -1.47 2.97
N SER A 239 -7.68 -2.33 3.00
CA SER A 239 -7.28 -3.12 1.82
C SER A 239 -8.32 -4.16 1.39
N MET A 240 -9.08 -4.73 2.33
CA MET A 240 -9.95 -5.87 2.08
C MET A 240 -11.39 -5.51 1.81
N GLN A 241 -11.88 -4.43 2.42
CA GLN A 241 -13.30 -4.07 2.39
C GLN A 241 -13.89 -4.10 0.98
N PHE A 242 -13.14 -3.64 -0.02
CA PHE A 242 -13.61 -3.63 -1.40
C PHE A 242 -13.74 -5.03 -2.01
N ALA A 243 -12.71 -5.87 -1.89
CA ALA A 243 -12.71 -7.21 -2.45
C ALA A 243 -13.77 -8.10 -1.79
N GLU A 244 -13.86 -8.03 -0.45
CA GLU A 244 -14.85 -8.79 0.32
C GLU A 244 -16.28 -8.34 0.02
N LEU A 245 -16.51 -7.01 -0.06
CA LEU A 245 -17.81 -6.48 -0.45
C LEU A 245 -18.23 -6.97 -1.84
N GLN A 246 -17.34 -6.95 -2.82
CA GLN A 246 -17.65 -7.40 -4.18
C GLN A 246 -17.98 -8.89 -4.21
N GLN A 247 -17.14 -9.72 -3.59
CA GLN A 247 -17.32 -11.16 -3.58
C GLN A 247 -18.62 -11.57 -2.88
N LEU A 248 -18.90 -11.02 -1.69
CA LEU A 248 -20.11 -11.35 -0.94
C LEU A 248 -21.37 -10.78 -1.61
N THR A 249 -21.29 -9.60 -2.24
CA THR A 249 -22.40 -9.05 -3.03
C THR A 249 -22.74 -9.98 -4.20
N GLN A 250 -21.72 -10.51 -4.89
CA GLN A 250 -21.91 -11.45 -5.98
C GLN A 250 -22.53 -12.75 -5.47
N GLU A 251 -22.08 -13.28 -4.33
CA GLU A 251 -22.65 -14.48 -3.72
C GLU A 251 -24.15 -14.31 -3.37
N VAL A 252 -24.53 -13.14 -2.82
CA VAL A 252 -25.94 -12.81 -2.55
C VAL A 252 -26.74 -12.79 -3.86
N ARG A 253 -26.22 -12.15 -4.91
CA ARG A 253 -26.91 -12.05 -6.21
C ARG A 253 -27.08 -13.41 -6.90
N GLU A 254 -26.05 -14.24 -6.91
CA GLU A 254 -26.08 -15.58 -7.54
C GLU A 254 -27.09 -16.51 -6.87
N LYS A 255 -27.31 -16.34 -5.57
CA LYS A 255 -28.32 -17.08 -4.80
C LYS A 255 -29.72 -16.47 -4.91
N GLY A 256 -29.90 -15.40 -5.69
CA GLY A 256 -31.19 -14.70 -5.82
C GLY A 256 -31.61 -13.96 -4.55
N GLY A 257 -30.65 -13.53 -3.73
CA GLY A 257 -30.90 -12.85 -2.47
C GLY A 257 -31.60 -11.51 -2.63
N SER A 258 -32.38 -11.15 -1.63
CA SER A 258 -33.16 -9.92 -1.52
C SER A 258 -32.30 -8.68 -1.20
N ALA A 259 -32.87 -7.50 -1.42
CA ALA A 259 -32.25 -6.23 -1.02
C ALA A 259 -31.95 -6.18 0.50
N GLN A 260 -32.83 -6.77 1.32
CA GLN A 260 -32.63 -6.83 2.77
C GLN A 260 -31.44 -7.74 3.14
N GLU A 261 -31.28 -8.88 2.48
CA GLU A 261 -30.11 -9.76 2.70
C GLU A 261 -28.81 -9.07 2.28
N LEU A 262 -28.82 -8.35 1.17
CA LEU A 262 -27.69 -7.55 0.71
C LEU A 262 -27.34 -6.44 1.73
N ARG A 263 -28.35 -5.75 2.27
CA ARG A 263 -28.19 -4.75 3.32
C ARG A 263 -27.58 -5.36 4.58
N ASN A 264 -28.19 -6.42 5.13
CA ASN A 264 -27.72 -7.07 6.34
C ASN A 264 -26.26 -7.55 6.23
N MET A 265 -25.88 -8.08 5.06
CA MET A 265 -24.49 -8.47 4.77
C MET A 265 -23.54 -7.27 4.82
N ARG A 266 -23.90 -6.15 4.19
CA ARG A 266 -23.10 -4.92 4.19
C ARG A 266 -22.97 -4.31 5.58
N GLU A 267 -24.05 -4.27 6.35
CA GLU A 267 -24.04 -3.80 7.74
C GLU A 267 -23.08 -4.63 8.59
N SER A 268 -23.08 -5.96 8.41
CA SER A 268 -22.20 -6.86 9.14
C SER A 268 -20.72 -6.66 8.79
N LEU A 269 -20.42 -6.30 7.53
CA LEU A 269 -19.04 -6.12 7.05
C LEU A 269 -18.49 -4.71 7.31
N LEU A 270 -19.31 -3.67 7.12
CA LEU A 270 -18.88 -2.27 6.99
C LEU A 270 -19.56 -1.31 7.98
N GLY A 271 -20.57 -1.79 8.71
CA GLY A 271 -21.42 -0.96 9.56
C GLY A 271 -22.58 -0.30 8.80
N PRO A 272 -23.57 0.23 9.54
CA PRO A 272 -24.82 0.74 8.98
C PRO A 272 -24.64 1.96 8.07
N GLU A 273 -23.75 2.89 8.43
CA GLU A 273 -23.56 4.12 7.66
C GLU A 273 -22.97 3.84 6.26
N ALA A 274 -22.11 2.83 6.15
CA ALA A 274 -21.57 2.40 4.87
C ALA A 274 -22.61 1.64 4.05
N ALA A 275 -23.41 0.80 4.70
CA ALA A 275 -24.51 0.08 4.05
C ALA A 275 -25.54 1.05 3.44
N ASP A 276 -25.93 2.10 4.16
CA ASP A 276 -26.86 3.13 3.67
C ASP A 276 -26.31 3.86 2.43
N ARG A 277 -25.01 4.22 2.43
CA ARG A 277 -24.38 4.86 1.27
C ARG A 277 -24.36 3.93 0.06
N LEU A 278 -24.08 2.64 0.26
CA LEU A 278 -24.08 1.65 -0.81
C LEU A 278 -25.48 1.38 -1.37
N GLU A 279 -26.50 1.37 -0.51
CA GLU A 279 -27.89 1.24 -0.94
C GLU A 279 -28.35 2.44 -1.77
N LYS A 280 -27.91 3.66 -1.42
CA LYS A 280 -28.14 4.84 -2.26
C LYS A 280 -27.51 4.69 -3.65
N VAL A 281 -26.28 4.19 -3.73
CA VAL A 281 -25.60 3.93 -5.01
C VAL A 281 -26.37 2.89 -5.83
N ASP A 282 -26.91 1.83 -5.21
CA ASP A 282 -27.73 0.84 -5.92
C ASP A 282 -29.01 1.47 -6.49
N GLN A 283 -29.66 2.37 -5.74
CA GLN A 283 -30.85 3.08 -6.22
C GLN A 283 -30.54 4.02 -7.39
N GLU A 284 -29.44 4.76 -7.30
CA GLU A 284 -28.95 5.62 -8.39
C GLU A 284 -28.62 4.79 -9.64
N GLU A 285 -27.98 3.63 -9.47
CA GLU A 285 -27.65 2.73 -10.57
C GLU A 285 -28.90 2.09 -11.19
N ALA A 286 -29.89 1.71 -10.39
CA ALA A 286 -31.16 1.19 -10.89
C ALA A 286 -31.96 2.25 -11.69
N GLY A 287 -31.96 3.50 -11.21
CA GLY A 287 -32.54 4.64 -11.93
C GLY A 287 -31.84 4.88 -13.25
N TRP A 288 -30.50 4.92 -13.24
CA TRP A 288 -29.68 5.04 -14.43
C TRP A 288 -29.94 3.91 -15.44
N GLN A 289 -29.97 2.66 -14.99
CA GLN A 289 -30.19 1.51 -15.86
C GLN A 289 -31.57 1.56 -16.52
N THR A 290 -32.59 2.00 -15.77
CA THR A 290 -33.95 2.21 -16.31
C THR A 290 -33.96 3.28 -17.40
N GLN A 291 -33.31 4.42 -17.14
CA GLN A 291 -33.20 5.54 -18.09
C GLN A 291 -32.46 5.12 -19.37
N VAL A 292 -31.31 4.46 -19.24
CA VAL A 292 -30.53 3.97 -20.39
C VAL A 292 -31.28 2.91 -21.18
N ASN A 293 -31.95 1.97 -20.52
CA ASN A 293 -32.73 0.95 -21.23
C ASN A 293 -33.89 1.56 -22.02
N GLY A 294 -34.59 2.54 -21.43
CA GLY A 294 -35.63 3.30 -22.13
C GLY A 294 -35.08 4.05 -23.34
N TYR A 295 -33.93 4.71 -23.17
CA TYR A 295 -33.22 5.39 -24.24
C TYR A 295 -32.83 4.43 -25.39
N LEU A 296 -32.21 3.29 -25.08
CA LEU A 296 -31.79 2.30 -26.07
C LEU A 296 -32.99 1.71 -26.83
N ALA A 297 -34.10 1.43 -26.13
CA ALA A 297 -35.33 0.95 -26.77
C ALA A 297 -35.94 1.98 -27.74
N ALA A 298 -35.95 3.27 -27.37
CA ALA A 298 -36.40 4.35 -28.24
C ALA A 298 -35.46 4.55 -29.45
N ARG A 299 -34.13 4.43 -29.23
CA ARG A 299 -33.13 4.46 -30.30
C ARG A 299 -33.35 3.34 -31.31
N ASP A 300 -33.67 2.12 -30.86
CA ASP A 300 -33.96 0.99 -31.74
C ASP A 300 -35.19 1.25 -32.63
N GLN A 301 -36.20 1.95 -32.13
CA GLN A 301 -37.36 2.35 -32.94
C GLN A 301 -36.97 3.34 -34.05
N ILE A 302 -36.09 4.31 -33.75
CA ILE A 302 -35.57 5.25 -34.75
C ILE A 302 -34.77 4.50 -35.82
N LEU A 303 -33.91 3.56 -35.42
CA LEU A 303 -33.08 2.78 -36.35
C LEU A 303 -33.93 1.92 -37.29
N LYS A 304 -35.06 1.39 -36.82
CA LYS A 304 -36.01 0.58 -37.60
C LYS A 304 -36.93 1.39 -38.53
N SER A 305 -36.97 2.72 -38.41
CA SER A 305 -37.80 3.56 -39.27
C SER A 305 -37.33 3.58 -40.73
N ASP A 306 -38.19 3.99 -41.66
CA ASP A 306 -37.85 4.14 -43.09
C ASP A 306 -37.13 5.46 -43.41
N ALA A 307 -36.72 6.23 -42.40
CA ALA A 307 -36.02 7.50 -42.59
C ALA A 307 -34.61 7.30 -43.19
N SER A 308 -34.06 8.35 -43.82
CA SER A 308 -32.68 8.32 -44.30
C SER A 308 -31.69 8.18 -43.13
N ASN A 309 -30.48 7.69 -43.42
CA ASN A 309 -29.44 7.52 -42.40
C ASN A 309 -29.09 8.84 -41.69
N GLU A 310 -29.07 9.95 -42.43
CA GLU A 310 -28.82 11.28 -41.87
C GLU A 310 -29.94 11.71 -40.90
N SER A 311 -31.20 11.48 -41.28
CA SER A 311 -32.37 11.80 -40.45
C SER A 311 -32.42 10.95 -39.18
N LYS A 312 -32.06 9.66 -39.29
CA LYS A 312 -31.90 8.76 -38.13
C LYS A 312 -30.84 9.28 -37.16
N GLN A 313 -29.66 9.63 -37.67
CA GLN A 313 -28.56 10.14 -36.83
C GLN A 313 -28.90 11.45 -36.13
N GLN A 314 -29.58 12.37 -36.81
CA GLN A 314 -30.09 13.60 -36.20
C GLN A 314 -31.09 13.30 -35.08
N SER A 315 -32.04 12.39 -35.32
CA SER A 315 -33.05 11.99 -34.33
C SER A 315 -32.44 11.30 -33.11
N ILE A 316 -31.43 10.45 -33.30
CA ILE A 316 -30.70 9.79 -32.19
C ILE A 316 -29.93 10.82 -31.38
N ASN A 317 -29.24 11.77 -32.02
CA ASN A 317 -28.53 12.83 -31.30
C ASN A 317 -29.48 13.70 -30.48
N GLN A 318 -30.64 14.03 -31.03
CA GLN A 318 -31.68 14.76 -30.31
C GLN A 318 -32.21 13.95 -29.12
N LEU A 319 -32.57 12.68 -29.34
CA LEU A 319 -33.03 11.77 -28.29
C LEU A 319 -31.99 11.65 -27.17
N ARG A 320 -30.70 11.54 -27.50
CA ARG A 320 -29.61 11.44 -26.53
C ARG A 320 -29.52 12.71 -25.68
N ASN A 321 -29.53 13.88 -26.31
CA ASN A 321 -29.46 15.18 -25.61
C ASN A 321 -30.72 15.49 -24.77
N GLN A 322 -31.88 14.91 -25.13
CA GLN A 322 -33.10 15.02 -24.33
C GLN A 322 -33.11 14.04 -23.16
N SER A 323 -32.50 12.87 -23.35
CA SER A 323 -32.48 11.80 -22.34
C SER A 323 -31.44 12.05 -21.26
N PHE A 324 -30.33 12.74 -21.57
CA PHE A 324 -29.21 12.92 -20.64
C PHE A 324 -28.78 14.39 -20.59
N GLY A 325 -28.78 14.97 -19.37
CA GLY A 325 -28.57 16.40 -19.17
C GLY A 325 -27.12 16.81 -18.92
N SER A 326 -26.26 15.90 -18.45
CA SER A 326 -24.84 16.18 -18.18
C SER A 326 -23.94 15.62 -19.29
N LYS A 327 -22.74 16.18 -19.43
CA LYS A 327 -21.75 15.70 -20.40
C LYS A 327 -21.26 14.29 -20.05
N GLU A 328 -21.15 14.02 -18.76
CA GLU A 328 -20.74 12.75 -18.18
C GLU A 328 -21.76 11.66 -18.52
N ASP A 329 -23.06 11.94 -18.33
CA ASP A 329 -24.14 11.02 -18.68
C ASP A 329 -24.19 10.74 -20.17
N LEU A 330 -23.95 11.76 -21.01
CA LEU A 330 -23.88 11.58 -22.47
C LEU A 330 -22.76 10.62 -22.88
N LEU A 331 -21.55 10.77 -22.30
CA LEU A 331 -20.41 9.88 -22.56
C LEU A 331 -20.68 8.46 -22.04
N ARG A 332 -21.29 8.35 -20.86
CA ARG A 332 -21.70 7.07 -20.29
C ARG A 332 -22.73 6.38 -21.19
N ALA A 333 -23.78 7.07 -21.63
CA ALA A 333 -24.80 6.54 -22.53
C ALA A 333 -24.22 6.08 -23.88
N GLN A 334 -23.29 6.84 -24.47
CA GLN A 334 -22.57 6.41 -25.68
C GLN A 334 -21.78 5.11 -25.48
N SER A 335 -21.23 4.89 -24.29
CA SER A 335 -20.56 3.64 -23.94
C SER A 335 -21.56 2.46 -23.91
N TYR A 336 -22.77 2.68 -23.38
CA TYR A 336 -23.83 1.68 -23.43
C TYR A 336 -24.32 1.41 -24.85
N GLU A 337 -24.40 2.41 -25.73
CA GLU A 337 -24.71 2.22 -27.16
C GLU A 337 -23.69 1.27 -27.82
N MET A 338 -22.39 1.54 -27.63
CA MET A 338 -21.33 0.70 -28.19
C MET A 338 -21.38 -0.74 -27.68
N ILE A 339 -21.76 -0.96 -26.42
CA ILE A 339 -21.90 -2.29 -25.84
C ILE A 339 -23.16 -2.98 -26.38
N TYR A 340 -24.26 -2.25 -26.50
CA TYR A 340 -25.53 -2.76 -26.99
C TYR A 340 -25.44 -3.19 -28.47
N ASP A 341 -24.77 -2.40 -29.30
CA ASP A 341 -24.60 -2.67 -30.73
C ASP A 341 -23.65 -3.85 -31.05
N ARG A 342 -22.90 -4.34 -30.05
CA ARG A 342 -22.04 -5.52 -30.18
C ARG A 342 -22.76 -6.84 -29.92
N LYS A 343 -23.99 -6.81 -29.41
CA LYS A 343 -24.80 -7.99 -29.13
C LYS A 343 -25.64 -8.39 -30.34
#